data_AF-J2YHR8-F1
#
_entry.id   AF-J2YHR8-F1
#
_cell.length_a   1.000
_cell.length_b   1.000
_cell.length_c   1.000
_cell.angle_alpha   90.00
_cell.angle_beta   90.00
_cell.angle_gamma   90.00
#
_symmetry.space_group_name_H-M   'P 1'
#
loop_
_entity.id
_entity.type
_entity.pdbx_description
1 polymer ?
#
loop_
_entity_poly.entity_id
_entity_poly.type
_entity_poly.pdbx_seq_one_letter_code
_entity_poly.pdbx_strand_id
1 'polypeptide(L)'
;MVTEFVFPSEESPTSGSLRANINGVAFAADGLNFAYDYHVPMRRMYLTLAAAQETQDAQGKTVVNVIEVVFSAEIENGRSDIVNGHVAAAYSTMQKTGGKSSTRIFNADEGSFDITFDREKNIYKGTFHFQSKDAVHPGVLISDGEFDITGRDSFTI
;
A
#
# COMPACT_ATOMS: atom_id res chain seq x y z
N MET A 1 -7.06 28.86 12.36
CA MET A 1 -6.13 27.81 12.83
C MET A 1 -5.40 27.31 11.60
N VAL A 2 -4.08 27.48 11.57
CA VAL A 2 -3.20 26.96 10.51
C VAL A 2 -2.57 25.67 11.03
N THR A 3 -2.54 24.63 10.21
CA THR A 3 -1.81 23.40 10.50
C THR A 3 -0.61 23.37 9.56
N GLU A 4 0.59 23.30 10.12
CA GLU A 4 1.86 23.25 9.40
C GLU A 4 2.54 21.90 9.67
N PHE A 5 3.12 21.32 8.62
CA PHE A 5 3.90 20.08 8.69
C PHE A 5 5.24 20.31 8.01
N VAL A 6 6.33 19.85 8.62
CA VAL A 6 7.71 20.04 8.12
C VAL A 6 8.36 18.68 7.92
N PHE A 7 8.92 18.46 6.73
CA PHE A 7 9.60 17.21 6.36
C PHE A 7 11.02 17.46 5.86
N PRO A 8 11.92 16.47 5.98
CA PRO A 8 13.22 16.54 5.33
C PRO A 8 13.04 16.69 3.81
N SER A 9 13.76 17.65 3.21
CA SER A 9 13.69 17.99 1.79
C SER A 9 14.69 17.22 0.91
N GLU A 10 15.47 16.30 1.49
CA GLU A 10 16.40 15.50 0.70
C GLU A 10 15.62 14.58 -0.23
N GLU A 11 15.81 14.76 -1.54
CA GLU A 11 15.29 13.86 -2.55
C GLU A 11 15.94 12.48 -2.36
N SER A 12 15.15 11.52 -1.90
CA SER A 12 15.57 10.13 -1.78
C SER A 12 14.51 9.30 -2.51
N PRO A 13 14.62 9.12 -3.84
CA PRO A 13 13.58 8.44 -4.62
C PRO A 13 13.24 7.08 -4.02
N THR A 14 11.96 6.70 -4.09
CA THR A 14 11.52 5.40 -3.59
C THR A 14 12.27 4.27 -4.30
N SER A 15 12.85 3.37 -3.51
CA SER A 15 13.46 2.12 -3.99
C SER A 15 13.22 1.00 -2.99
N GLY A 16 13.23 -0.25 -3.45
CA GLY A 16 13.03 -1.38 -2.56
C GLY A 16 12.23 -2.51 -3.20
N SER A 17 11.48 -3.23 -2.36
CA SER A 17 10.60 -4.30 -2.80
C SER A 17 9.38 -4.44 -1.92
N LEU A 18 8.29 -4.93 -2.51
CA LEU A 18 7.15 -5.48 -1.80
C LEU A 18 6.80 -6.83 -2.40
N ARG A 19 6.59 -7.82 -1.54
CA ARG A 19 6.16 -9.18 -1.91
C ARG A 19 5.06 -9.64 -0.98
N ALA A 20 4.20 -10.51 -1.48
CA ALA A 20 3.13 -11.11 -0.69
C ALA A 20 2.61 -12.39 -1.34
N ASN A 21 1.71 -13.07 -0.65
CA ASN A 21 0.90 -14.14 -1.18
C ASN A 21 -0.59 -13.74 -1.18
N ILE A 22 -1.20 -13.67 -2.36
CA ILE A 22 -2.60 -13.29 -2.57
C ILE A 22 -3.41 -14.55 -2.90
N ASN A 23 -4.23 -15.04 -1.97
CA ASN A 23 -5.04 -16.26 -2.15
C ASN A 23 -4.24 -17.47 -2.67
N GLY A 24 -2.99 -17.65 -2.24
CA GLY A 24 -2.09 -18.72 -2.69
C GLY A 24 -1.18 -18.34 -3.86
N VAL A 25 -1.37 -17.18 -4.50
CA VAL A 25 -0.62 -16.72 -5.67
C VAL A 25 0.46 -15.71 -5.26
N ALA A 26 1.69 -15.91 -5.73
CA ALA A 26 2.79 -15.01 -5.43
C ALA A 26 2.61 -13.64 -6.09
N PHE A 27 2.75 -12.60 -5.28
CA PHE A 27 2.85 -11.20 -5.70
C PHE A 27 4.28 -10.73 -5.48
N ALA A 28 4.87 -10.12 -6.50
CA ALA A 28 6.11 -9.38 -6.41
C ALA A 28 5.96 -8.11 -7.23
N ALA A 29 6.21 -6.96 -6.61
CA ALA A 29 6.03 -5.66 -7.24
C ALA A 29 7.04 -5.44 -8.38
N ASP A 30 6.55 -5.00 -9.54
CA ASP A 30 7.36 -4.51 -10.66
C ASP A 30 7.66 -3.02 -10.52
N GLY A 31 6.80 -2.31 -9.78
CA GLY A 31 6.93 -0.89 -9.49
C GLY A 31 6.36 -0.56 -8.13
N LEU A 32 6.94 0.44 -7.49
CA LEU A 32 6.60 0.88 -6.14
C LEU A 32 6.73 2.39 -6.01
N ASN A 33 5.79 2.97 -5.30
CA ASN A 33 5.75 4.38 -4.94
C ASN A 33 5.50 4.48 -3.44
N PHE A 34 6.27 5.34 -2.78
CA PHE A 34 6.17 5.56 -1.35
C PHE A 34 6.30 7.04 -1.04
N ALA A 35 5.23 7.68 -0.62
CA ALA A 35 5.19 9.13 -0.52
C ALA A 35 4.28 9.62 0.61
N TYR A 36 4.51 10.85 1.06
CA TYR A 36 3.52 11.54 1.88
C TYR A 36 2.38 12.05 1.00
N ASP A 37 1.16 11.70 1.39
CA ASP A 37 -0.07 12.22 0.81
C ASP A 37 -0.79 13.11 1.81
N TYR A 38 -1.33 14.23 1.34
CA TYR A 38 -2.05 15.17 2.18
C TYR A 38 -3.50 15.33 1.74
N HIS A 39 -4.42 14.91 2.61
CA HIS A 39 -5.84 15.08 2.34
C HIS A 39 -6.35 16.40 2.92
N VAL A 40 -6.27 17.49 2.12
CA VAL A 40 -6.56 18.88 2.54
C VAL A 40 -7.89 19.04 3.30
N PRO A 41 -9.05 18.50 2.84
CA PRO A 41 -10.31 18.63 3.58
C PRO A 41 -10.29 17.99 4.98
N MET A 42 -9.52 16.92 5.17
CA MET A 42 -9.42 16.20 6.43
C MET A 42 -8.30 16.73 7.33
N ARG A 43 -7.41 17.58 6.78
CA ARG A 43 -6.22 18.12 7.46
C ARG A 43 -5.34 17.03 8.07
N ARG A 44 -5.22 15.92 7.34
CA ARG A 44 -4.45 14.75 7.76
C ARG A 44 -3.43 14.43 6.70
N MET A 45 -2.24 14.10 7.17
CA MET A 45 -1.18 13.57 6.35
C MET A 45 -1.08 12.07 6.57
N TYR A 46 -0.80 11.37 5.48
CA TYR A 46 -0.60 9.94 5.44
C TYR A 46 0.70 9.63 4.71
N LEU A 47 1.25 8.46 4.99
CA LEU A 47 2.33 7.88 4.24
C LEU A 47 1.74 6.71 3.45
N THR A 48 1.82 6.76 2.14
CA THR A 48 1.19 5.78 1.25
C THR A 48 2.24 4.94 0.57
N LEU A 49 2.07 3.62 0.64
CA LEU A 49 2.80 2.64 -0.14
C LEU A 49 1.87 2.07 -1.19
N ALA A 50 2.19 2.28 -2.47
CA ALA A 50 1.53 1.64 -3.59
C ALA A 50 2.52 0.73 -4.31
N ALA A 51 2.20 -0.55 -4.42
CA ALA A 51 3.00 -1.55 -5.12
C ALA A 51 2.17 -2.20 -6.22
N ALA A 52 2.67 -2.18 -7.46
CA ALA A 52 1.98 -2.71 -8.62
C ALA A 52 2.71 -3.92 -9.21
N GLN A 53 1.94 -4.89 -9.69
CA GLN A 53 2.41 -6.05 -10.44
C GLN A 53 1.57 -6.22 -11.70
N GLU A 54 2.21 -6.33 -12.85
CA GLU A 54 1.55 -6.67 -14.11
C GLU A 54 1.55 -8.18 -14.34
N THR A 55 0.37 -8.76 -14.57
CA THR A 55 0.21 -10.16 -14.95
C THR A 55 -0.65 -10.30 -16.19
N GLN A 56 -0.82 -11.52 -16.70
CA GLN A 56 -1.76 -11.82 -17.77
C GLN A 56 -2.89 -12.72 -17.27
N ASP A 57 -4.13 -12.43 -17.68
CA ASP A 57 -5.25 -13.34 -17.45
C ASP A 57 -5.19 -14.55 -18.39
N ALA A 58 -6.14 -15.48 -18.24
CA ALA A 58 -6.22 -16.70 -19.06
C ALA A 58 -6.44 -16.42 -20.56
N GLN A 59 -6.81 -15.19 -20.94
CA GLN A 59 -6.99 -14.76 -22.32
C GLN A 59 -5.81 -13.93 -22.83
N GLY A 60 -4.72 -13.82 -22.05
CA GLY A 60 -3.51 -13.08 -22.40
C GLY A 60 -3.64 -11.56 -22.25
N LYS A 61 -4.67 -11.06 -21.55
CA LYS A 61 -4.82 -9.62 -21.32
C LYS A 61 -4.05 -9.20 -20.09
N THR A 62 -3.43 -8.03 -20.16
CA THR A 62 -2.76 -7.41 -19.02
C THR A 62 -3.75 -7.11 -17.89
N VAL A 63 -3.39 -7.57 -16.70
CA VAL A 63 -4.03 -7.28 -15.43
C VAL A 63 -3.01 -6.57 -14.56
N VAL A 64 -3.36 -5.40 -14.03
CA VAL A 64 -2.53 -4.69 -13.06
C VAL A 64 -3.09 -4.98 -11.67
N ASN A 65 -2.27 -5.59 -10.83
CA ASN A 65 -2.57 -5.93 -9.45
C ASN A 65 -1.89 -4.90 -8.57
N VAL A 66 -2.60 -4.30 -7.61
CA VAL A 66 -2.03 -3.26 -6.74
C VAL A 66 -2.31 -3.59 -5.29
N ILE A 67 -1.28 -3.58 -4.47
CA ILE A 67 -1.40 -3.52 -3.01
C ILE A 67 -1.14 -2.07 -2.61
N GLU A 68 -2.10 -1.46 -1.92
CA GLU A 68 -1.99 -0.12 -1.37
C GLU A 68 -2.06 -0.20 0.15
N VAL A 69 -1.15 0.48 0.84
CA VAL A 69 -1.12 0.59 2.31
C VAL A 69 -0.97 2.05 2.68
N VAL A 70 -1.87 2.53 3.54
CA VAL A 70 -1.88 3.90 4.03
C VAL A 70 -1.58 3.88 5.51
N PHE A 71 -0.48 4.51 5.90
CA PHE A 71 -0.08 4.69 7.29
C PHE A 71 -0.44 6.10 7.76
N SER A 72 -0.96 6.22 8.98
CA SER A 72 -1.06 7.52 9.65
C SER A 72 0.34 8.14 9.79
N ALA A 73 0.44 9.46 9.70
CA ALA A 73 1.68 10.19 9.99
C ALA A 73 2.26 9.86 11.39
N GLU A 74 1.38 9.55 12.33
CA GLU A 74 1.72 9.25 13.73
C GLU A 74 2.03 7.76 13.98
N ILE A 75 2.12 6.93 12.93
CA ILE A 75 2.39 5.50 13.09
C ILE A 75 3.72 5.26 13.83
N GLU A 76 3.69 4.49 14.91
CA GLU A 76 4.88 4.12 15.66
C GLU A 76 5.46 2.78 15.17
N ASN A 77 6.71 2.51 15.54
CA ASN A 77 7.32 1.21 15.29
C ASN A 77 6.67 0.13 16.17
N GLY A 78 6.61 -1.09 15.65
CA GLY A 78 5.97 -2.22 16.29
C GLY A 78 4.71 -2.66 15.56
N ARG A 79 3.84 -3.38 16.27
CA ARG A 79 2.63 -3.97 15.70
C ARG A 79 1.49 -2.96 15.65
N SER A 80 0.83 -2.84 14.51
CA SER A 80 -0.43 -2.12 14.34
C SER A 80 -1.47 -2.99 13.65
N ASP A 81 -2.60 -3.21 14.31
CA ASP A 81 -3.75 -3.87 13.70
C ASP A 81 -4.60 -2.85 12.91
N ILE A 82 -5.19 -3.28 11.79
CA ILE A 82 -6.00 -2.40 10.90
C ILE A 82 -7.18 -1.78 11.67
N VAL A 83 -7.78 -2.55 12.59
CA VAL A 83 -8.92 -2.10 13.40
C VAL A 83 -8.61 -0.91 14.31
N ASN A 84 -7.33 -0.63 14.58
CA ASN A 84 -6.90 0.52 15.37
C ASN A 84 -6.92 1.83 14.54
N GLY A 85 -7.06 1.75 13.21
CA GLY A 85 -7.21 2.91 12.32
C GLY A 85 -5.92 3.67 12.01
N HIS A 86 -4.76 3.21 12.51
CA HIS A 86 -3.46 3.80 12.17
C HIS A 86 -2.88 3.28 10.86
N VAL A 87 -3.38 2.15 10.36
CA VAL A 87 -3.03 1.57 9.06
C VAL A 87 -4.30 1.11 8.37
N ALA A 88 -4.41 1.44 7.08
CA ALA A 88 -5.43 0.90 6.19
C ALA A 88 -4.73 0.24 4.99
N ALA A 89 -5.36 -0.77 4.41
CA ALA A 89 -4.81 -1.43 3.23
C ALA A 89 -5.92 -1.86 2.27
N ALA A 90 -5.57 -1.97 1.00
CA ALA A 90 -6.44 -2.50 -0.03
C ALA A 90 -5.64 -3.30 -1.05
N TYR A 91 -6.33 -4.25 -1.68
CA TYR A 91 -5.86 -4.87 -2.90
C TYR A 91 -6.81 -4.51 -4.04
N SER A 92 -6.26 -4.21 -5.21
CA SER A 92 -7.07 -3.96 -6.39
C SER A 92 -6.56 -4.67 -7.62
N THR A 93 -7.50 -4.98 -8.52
CA THR A 93 -7.20 -5.50 -9.85
C THR A 93 -7.78 -4.56 -10.89
N MET A 94 -6.97 -4.17 -11.85
CA MET A 94 -7.34 -3.32 -12.96
C MET A 94 -7.17 -4.08 -14.27
N GLN A 95 -8.19 -4.00 -15.13
CA GLN A 95 -8.18 -4.63 -16.45
C GLN A 95 -8.70 -3.66 -17.49
N LYS A 96 -8.07 -3.64 -18.66
CA LYS A 96 -8.53 -2.87 -19.82
C LYS A 96 -9.04 -3.82 -20.90
N THR A 97 -10.33 -3.75 -21.23
CA THR A 97 -10.96 -4.55 -22.29
C THR A 97 -11.84 -3.68 -23.18
N GLY A 98 -11.63 -3.73 -24.50
CA GLY A 98 -12.54 -3.15 -25.48
C GLY A 98 -12.81 -1.64 -25.30
N GLY A 99 -11.78 -0.88 -24.92
CA GLY A 99 -11.90 0.56 -24.65
C GLY A 99 -12.45 0.93 -23.27
N LYS A 100 -12.79 -0.06 -22.42
CA LYS A 100 -13.20 0.16 -21.03
C LYS A 100 -12.10 -0.26 -20.06
N SER A 101 -11.97 0.47 -18.96
CA SER A 101 -11.19 0.06 -17.79
C SER A 101 -12.15 -0.40 -16.70
N SER A 102 -11.85 -1.52 -16.05
CA SER A 102 -12.56 -1.97 -14.85
C SER A 102 -11.57 -2.14 -13.72
N THR A 103 -11.89 -1.53 -12.58
CA THR A 103 -11.13 -1.69 -11.34
C THR A 103 -12.00 -2.40 -10.32
N ARG A 104 -11.47 -3.43 -9.66
CA ARG A 104 -12.07 -4.06 -8.48
C ARG A 104 -11.18 -3.78 -7.29
N ILE A 105 -11.76 -3.31 -6.19
CA ILE A 105 -11.04 -2.93 -4.98
C ILE A 105 -11.57 -3.79 -3.83
N PHE A 106 -10.65 -4.39 -3.09
CA PHE A 106 -10.86 -5.23 -1.93
C PHE A 106 -10.19 -4.54 -0.74
N ASN A 107 -10.98 -3.76 0.01
CA ASN A 107 -10.49 -3.10 1.22
C ASN A 107 -10.26 -4.15 2.30
N ALA A 108 -9.18 -3.99 3.06
CA ALA A 108 -8.92 -4.83 4.21
C ALA A 108 -9.91 -4.51 5.34
N ASP A 109 -10.59 -5.54 5.82
CA ASP A 109 -11.48 -5.44 6.98
C ASP A 109 -10.74 -5.75 8.28
N GLU A 110 -9.73 -6.61 8.21
CA GLU A 110 -8.86 -6.95 9.32
C GLU A 110 -7.47 -7.39 8.84
N GLY A 111 -6.51 -7.37 9.76
CA GLY A 111 -5.11 -7.65 9.48
C GLY A 111 -4.20 -6.91 10.44
N SER A 112 -2.89 -7.17 10.32
CA SER A 112 -1.88 -6.47 11.10
C SER A 112 -0.61 -6.23 10.30
N PHE A 113 0.12 -5.21 10.74
CA PHE A 113 1.41 -4.81 10.22
C PHE A 113 2.42 -4.79 11.37
N ASP A 114 3.59 -5.37 11.18
CA ASP A 114 4.75 -5.22 12.07
C ASP A 114 5.75 -4.28 11.40
N ILE A 115 5.95 -3.10 11.97
CA ILE A 115 6.56 -1.95 11.30
C ILE A 115 7.89 -1.57 11.95
N THR A 116 8.90 -1.30 11.13
CA THR A 116 10.19 -0.73 11.55
C THR A 116 10.61 0.39 10.61
N PHE A 117 10.37 1.63 11.02
CA PHE A 117 10.72 2.85 10.29
C PHE A 117 11.89 3.57 10.97
N ASP A 118 12.95 3.80 10.21
CA ASP A 118 14.02 4.76 10.50
C ASP A 118 13.80 5.97 9.58
N ARG A 119 13.00 6.93 10.07
CA ARG A 119 12.61 8.13 9.32
C ARG A 119 13.78 9.08 9.06
N GLU A 120 14.80 9.06 9.92
CA GLU A 120 16.02 9.87 9.72
C GLU A 120 16.80 9.37 8.52
N LYS A 121 16.88 8.04 8.34
CA LYS A 121 17.56 7.41 7.21
C LYS A 121 16.66 7.13 6.00
N ASN A 122 15.37 7.49 6.07
CA ASN A 122 14.33 7.10 5.11
C ASN A 122 14.34 5.59 4.82
N ILE A 123 14.44 4.73 5.84
CA ILE A 123 14.37 3.27 5.71
C ILE A 123 13.05 2.80 6.32
N TYR A 124 12.24 2.09 5.54
CA TYR A 124 10.90 1.68 5.91
C TYR A 124 10.73 0.18 5.64
N LYS A 125 10.55 -0.59 6.71
CA LYS A 125 10.41 -2.04 6.63
C LYS A 125 9.17 -2.50 7.35
N GLY A 126 8.62 -3.62 6.92
CA GLY A 126 7.60 -4.29 7.69
C GLY A 126 7.10 -5.56 7.05
N THR A 127 6.41 -6.34 7.87
CA THR A 127 5.64 -7.51 7.41
C THR A 127 4.16 -7.26 7.64
N PHE A 128 3.31 -7.93 6.88
CA PHE A 128 1.89 -7.72 6.96
C PHE A 128 1.08 -8.94 6.51
N HIS A 129 -0.13 -8.99 7.02
CA HIS A 129 -1.20 -9.83 6.48
C HIS A 129 -2.51 -9.08 6.65
N PHE A 130 -3.43 -9.27 5.72
CA PHE A 130 -4.77 -8.71 5.85
C PHE A 130 -5.76 -9.49 5.00
N GLN A 131 -7.04 -9.34 5.32
CA GLN A 131 -8.10 -9.91 4.51
C GLN A 131 -9.24 -8.94 4.28
N SER A 132 -9.80 -9.03 3.07
CA SER A 132 -11.07 -8.43 2.71
C SER A 132 -12.19 -9.47 2.86
N LYS A 133 -13.22 -9.12 3.60
CA LYS A 133 -14.46 -9.84 3.81
C LYS A 133 -15.54 -9.21 2.95
N ASP A 134 -15.77 -9.77 1.77
CA ASP A 134 -16.91 -9.40 0.93
C ASP A 134 -18.05 -10.42 1.17
N ALA A 135 -19.26 -9.95 1.47
CA ALA A 135 -20.43 -10.80 1.66
C ALA A 135 -21.01 -11.33 0.32
N VAL A 136 -20.64 -10.70 -0.79
CA VAL A 136 -21.15 -10.93 -2.14
C VAL A 136 -20.11 -11.65 -3.02
N HIS A 137 -18.82 -11.40 -2.81
CA HIS A 137 -17.74 -12.03 -3.58
C HIS A 137 -16.79 -12.83 -2.67
N PRO A 138 -16.03 -13.79 -3.22
CA PRO A 138 -14.94 -14.40 -2.48
C PRO A 138 -13.97 -13.31 -2.01
N GLY A 139 -13.72 -13.26 -0.71
CA GLY A 139 -12.77 -12.33 -0.12
C GLY A 139 -11.35 -12.51 -0.67
N VAL A 140 -10.48 -11.58 -0.33
CA VAL A 140 -9.05 -11.64 -0.67
C VAL A 140 -8.26 -11.76 0.62
N LEU A 141 -7.49 -12.82 0.74
CA LEU A 141 -6.50 -13.00 1.79
C LEU A 141 -5.12 -12.64 1.23
N ILE A 142 -4.44 -11.71 1.90
CA ILE A 142 -3.03 -11.42 1.69
C ILE A 142 -2.27 -11.91 2.91
N SER A 143 -1.33 -12.81 2.67
CA SER A 143 -0.49 -13.47 3.67
C SER A 143 0.98 -13.33 3.31
N ASP A 144 1.85 -13.52 4.30
CA ASP A 144 3.30 -13.45 4.13
C ASP A 144 3.77 -12.19 3.38
N GLY A 145 3.09 -11.06 3.63
CA GLY A 145 3.44 -9.77 3.06
C GLY A 145 4.71 -9.22 3.71
N GLU A 146 5.61 -8.67 2.90
CA GLU A 146 6.82 -8.01 3.35
C GLU A 146 7.13 -6.83 2.43
N PHE A 147 7.61 -5.74 3.03
CA PHE A 147 8.22 -4.63 2.30
C PHE A 147 9.54 -4.20 2.95
N ASP A 148 10.49 -3.82 2.11
CA ASP A 148 11.77 -3.22 2.49
C ASP A 148 12.04 -2.08 1.51
N ILE A 149 11.94 -0.85 2.01
CA ILE A 149 11.95 0.38 1.22
C ILE A 149 13.04 1.30 1.76
N THR A 150 13.78 1.91 0.84
CA THR A 150 14.69 3.02 1.11
C THR A 150 14.30 4.19 0.23
N GLY A 151 14.23 5.38 0.85
CA GLY A 151 13.73 6.58 0.23
C GLY A 151 12.22 6.74 0.30
N ARG A 152 11.76 7.92 -0.11
CA ARG A 152 10.37 8.31 -0.34
C ARG A 152 10.32 9.38 -1.43
N ASP A 153 9.31 9.30 -2.27
CA ASP A 153 9.00 10.36 -3.21
C ASP A 153 8.42 11.57 -2.46
N SER A 154 8.64 12.77 -3.01
CA SER A 154 8.47 14.03 -2.28
C SER A 154 7.05 14.22 -1.76
N PHE A 155 6.07 14.31 -2.66
CA PHE A 155 4.65 14.43 -2.37
C PHE A 155 3.86 13.97 -3.59
N THR A 156 2.75 13.27 -3.36
CA THR A 156 1.68 13.09 -4.33
C THR A 156 0.51 14.00 -3.90
N ILE A 157 -0.02 14.79 -4.85
CA ILE A 157 -1.13 15.75 -4.62
C ILE A 157 -2.35 15.27 -5.41
#